data_AF-A0A7S1WIF5-F1
#
_entry.id   AF-A0A7S1WIF5-F1
#
_cell.length_a   1.000
_cell.length_b   1.000
_cell.length_c   1.000
_cell.angle_alpha   90.00
_cell.angle_beta   90.00
_cell.angle_gamma   90.00
#
_symmetry.space_group_name_H-M   'P 1'
#
loop_
_entity.id
_entity.type
_entity.pdbx_description
1 polymer ?
#
loop_
_entity_poly.entity_id
_entity_poly.type
_entity_poly.pdbx_seq_one_letter_code
_entity_poly.pdbx_strand_id
1 'polypeptide(L)'
;MGELRELVSVTMMKMEMFFDQAVQGPVRSLGITADLDLDKLFVKYPWTMSSAGAMRKAVNSLVKYCMTDGRRAIDSMKGELDLAPLCSIGAARTVHRDVTAAVGKGLRTVRTRLTQVSGWLNPYRGRPTMNDTIAETYVDNGEPAGLRRIMGLFGSTKFYRNYLKQWKIRGPFLQLLDQLKSTAYSLQGAVEGMTESLDQLREQLAKTNVKREAAERELEKATLSLKFAKGCSTERAEKDLKDRVAEMRERGEKMKRNIEELEAQVRDAQQKYRAALEKIRSAHEEGTSFLESWNQDDVLDELRAGAAEAHDLLLSSRIETDKAEQAYQLAMAKVSEAEQQQSQRRSPEGRALPSLLATAERNGTAGEMGAAVGASGFVKLAG
;
A
#
# COMPACT_ATOMS: atom_id res chain seq x y z
N MET A 1 -1.71 -5.93 -1.53
CA MET A 1 -1.14 -4.56 -1.36
C MET A 1 -0.29 -4.12 -2.55
N GLY A 2 0.67 -4.92 -3.03
CA GLY A 2 1.37 -4.65 -4.31
C GLY A 2 0.43 -4.58 -5.52
N GLU A 3 -0.57 -5.47 -5.55
CA GLU A 3 -1.62 -5.56 -6.57
C GLU A 3 -2.40 -4.24 -6.79
N LEU A 4 -2.73 -3.52 -5.71
CA LEU A 4 -3.42 -2.21 -5.79
C LEU A 4 -2.58 -1.17 -6.54
N ARG A 5 -1.28 -1.11 -6.22
CA ARG A 5 -0.33 -0.20 -6.86
C ARG A 5 -0.10 -0.59 -8.31
N GLU A 6 -0.05 -1.88 -8.61
CA GLU A 6 0.07 -2.40 -9.97
C GLU A 6 -1.13 -2.01 -10.83
N LEU A 7 -2.35 -2.17 -10.32
CA LEU A 7 -3.57 -1.78 -11.03
C LEU A 7 -3.65 -0.26 -11.29
N VAL A 8 -3.23 0.55 -10.32
CA VAL A 8 -3.08 2.00 -10.54
C VAL A 8 -2.01 2.30 -11.58
N SER A 9 -0.89 1.55 -11.58
CA SER A 9 0.15 1.70 -12.60
C SER A 9 -0.35 1.35 -14.00
N VAL A 10 -1.15 0.27 -14.13
CA VAL A 10 -1.83 -0.11 -15.38
C VAL A 10 -2.75 1.00 -15.86
N THR A 11 -3.48 1.65 -14.94
CA THR A 11 -4.32 2.82 -15.29
C THR A 11 -3.49 3.94 -15.92
N MET A 12 -2.35 4.26 -15.31
CA MET A 12 -1.47 5.32 -15.81
C MET A 12 -0.84 4.95 -17.15
N MET A 13 -0.49 3.68 -17.34
CA MET A 13 -0.04 3.15 -18.62
C MET A 13 -1.11 3.29 -19.70
N LYS A 14 -2.37 2.95 -19.42
CA LYS A 14 -3.50 3.15 -20.35
C LYS A 14 -3.66 4.63 -20.73
N MET A 15 -3.58 5.54 -19.76
CA MET A 15 -3.63 6.99 -20.02
C MET A 15 -2.46 7.47 -20.89
N GLU A 16 -1.25 6.96 -20.64
CA GLU A 16 -0.07 7.25 -21.47
C GLU A 16 -0.25 6.72 -22.89
N MET A 17 -0.74 5.48 -23.06
CA MET A 17 -1.04 4.90 -24.37
C MET A 17 -2.11 5.70 -25.13
N PHE A 18 -3.18 6.14 -24.46
CA PHE A 18 -4.18 7.01 -25.07
C PHE A 18 -3.56 8.31 -25.58
N PHE A 19 -2.72 8.95 -24.76
CA PHE A 19 -2.03 10.17 -25.17
C PHE A 19 -1.05 9.91 -26.31
N ASP A 20 -0.35 8.77 -26.28
CA ASP A 20 0.53 8.34 -27.36
C ASP A 20 -0.26 8.20 -28.67
N GLN A 21 -1.39 7.50 -28.68
CA GLN A 21 -2.22 7.30 -29.87
C GLN A 21 -2.88 8.60 -30.36
N ALA A 22 -3.44 9.40 -29.46
CA ALA A 22 -4.22 10.58 -29.81
C ALA A 22 -3.34 11.81 -30.15
N VAL A 23 -2.12 11.88 -29.61
CA VAL A 23 -1.27 13.07 -29.74
C VAL A 23 0.13 12.73 -30.26
N GLN A 24 0.88 11.85 -29.60
CA GLN A 24 2.28 11.65 -29.96
C GLN A 24 2.46 10.93 -31.31
N GLY A 25 1.63 9.93 -31.60
CA GLY A 25 1.58 9.18 -32.85
C GLY A 25 1.36 10.10 -34.05
N PRO A 26 0.30 10.93 -34.07
CA PRO A 26 0.11 11.94 -35.10
C PRO A 26 1.27 12.95 -35.22
N VAL A 27 1.91 13.35 -34.11
CA VAL A 27 3.07 14.24 -34.17
C VAL A 27 4.27 13.53 -34.83
N ARG A 28 4.54 12.26 -34.47
CA ARG A 28 5.60 11.45 -35.07
C ARG A 28 5.33 11.16 -36.55
N SER A 29 4.08 10.96 -36.96
CA SER A 29 3.73 10.70 -38.37
C SER A 29 3.95 11.91 -39.27
N LEU A 30 3.96 13.12 -38.70
CA LEU A 30 4.39 14.35 -39.38
C LEU A 30 5.93 14.48 -39.52
N GLY A 31 6.68 13.46 -39.09
CA GLY A 31 8.15 13.47 -39.09
C GLY A 31 8.75 14.33 -37.98
N ILE A 32 7.96 14.76 -36.99
CA ILE A 32 8.46 15.49 -35.83
C ILE A 32 8.83 14.45 -34.77
N THR A 33 10.12 14.36 -34.46
CA THR A 33 10.66 13.47 -33.44
C THR A 33 11.13 14.25 -32.22
N ALA A 34 11.37 13.56 -31.10
CA ALA A 34 11.83 14.20 -29.86
C ALA A 34 13.25 14.78 -30.00
N ASP A 35 14.05 14.20 -30.89
CA ASP A 35 15.42 14.58 -31.24
C ASP A 35 15.51 15.54 -32.44
N LEU A 36 14.38 16.07 -32.92
CA LEU A 36 14.34 16.96 -34.07
C LEU A 36 15.20 18.21 -33.84
N ASP A 37 16.31 18.28 -34.56
CA ASP A 37 17.23 19.41 -34.54
C ASP A 37 16.71 20.57 -35.42
N LEU A 38 15.93 21.45 -34.80
CA LEU A 38 15.37 22.64 -35.45
C LEU A 38 16.46 23.62 -35.93
N ASP A 39 17.67 23.58 -35.40
CA ASP A 39 18.78 24.41 -35.87
C ASP A 39 19.34 23.94 -37.21
N LYS A 40 19.24 22.63 -37.50
CA LYS A 40 19.56 22.08 -38.83
C LYS A 40 18.49 22.38 -39.87
N LEU A 41 17.22 22.40 -39.47
CA LEU A 41 16.10 22.64 -40.39
C LEU A 41 15.90 24.11 -40.72
N PHE A 42 16.14 25.00 -39.77
CA PHE A 42 15.89 26.43 -39.92
C PHE A 42 17.20 27.21 -39.93
N VAL A 43 17.54 27.82 -41.07
CA VAL A 43 18.69 28.73 -41.14
C VAL A 43 18.52 29.87 -40.13
N LYS A 44 19.57 30.14 -39.34
CA LYS A 44 19.58 31.25 -38.38
C LYS A 44 19.39 32.60 -39.06
N TYR A 45 19.89 32.72 -40.30
CA TYR A 45 19.97 33.96 -41.05
C TYR A 45 19.36 33.77 -42.46
N PRO A 46 18.08 34.12 -42.68
CA PRO A 46 17.41 33.90 -43.97
C PRO A 46 18.13 34.53 -45.17
N TRP A 47 18.86 35.62 -44.93
CA TRP A 47 19.59 36.36 -45.96
C TRP A 47 20.82 35.63 -46.51
N THR A 48 21.24 34.51 -45.90
CA THR A 48 22.34 33.67 -46.40
C THR A 48 21.85 32.57 -47.34
N MET A 49 20.53 32.40 -47.51
CA MET A 49 19.98 31.41 -48.44
C MET A 49 20.20 31.83 -49.90
N SER A 50 20.41 30.85 -50.79
CA SER A 50 20.51 31.09 -52.24
C SER A 50 19.28 31.82 -52.79
N SER A 51 18.09 31.45 -52.31
CA SER A 51 16.81 32.09 -52.65
C SER A 51 16.78 33.58 -52.30
N ALA A 52 17.42 33.99 -51.20
CA ALA A 52 17.53 35.41 -50.84
C ALA A 52 18.40 36.17 -51.86
N GLY A 53 19.47 35.55 -52.37
CA GLY A 53 20.28 36.11 -53.45
C GLY A 53 19.48 36.28 -54.76
N ALA A 54 18.71 35.26 -55.15
CA ALA A 54 17.86 35.31 -56.33
C ALA A 54 16.77 36.38 -56.21
N MET A 55 16.09 36.45 -55.06
CA MET A 55 15.11 37.48 -54.74
C MET A 55 15.72 38.88 -54.81
N ARG A 56 16.94 39.07 -54.28
CA ARG A 56 17.62 40.37 -54.37
C ARG A 56 17.87 40.79 -55.81
N LYS A 57 18.35 39.86 -56.64
CA LYS A 57 18.56 40.11 -58.07
C LYS A 57 17.26 40.49 -58.76
N ALA A 58 16.18 39.74 -58.51
CA ALA A 58 14.87 40.01 -59.11
C ALA A 58 14.33 41.40 -58.75
N VAL A 59 14.37 41.78 -57.47
CA VAL A 59 13.93 43.12 -57.03
C VAL A 59 14.82 44.22 -57.58
N ASN A 60 16.15 44.03 -57.62
CA ASN A 60 17.04 45.01 -58.24
C ASN A 60 16.76 45.17 -59.74
N SER A 61 16.52 44.08 -60.46
CA SER A 61 16.16 44.11 -61.88
C SER A 61 14.82 44.82 -62.10
N LEU A 62 13.82 44.56 -61.26
CA LEU A 62 12.51 45.21 -61.34
C LEU A 62 12.61 46.72 -61.08
N VAL A 63 13.32 47.12 -60.01
CA VAL A 63 13.56 48.55 -59.70
C VAL A 63 14.32 49.22 -60.85
N LYS A 64 15.35 48.57 -61.40
CA LYS A 64 16.09 49.10 -62.55
C LYS A 64 15.19 49.29 -63.75
N TYR A 65 14.40 48.28 -64.13
CA TYR A 65 13.44 48.36 -65.23
C TYR A 65 12.45 49.50 -65.03
N CYS A 66 11.88 49.64 -63.83
CA CYS A 66 10.96 50.72 -63.49
C CYS A 66 11.59 52.13 -63.55
N MET A 67 12.91 52.24 -63.37
CA MET A 67 13.64 53.51 -63.49
C MET A 67 14.11 53.81 -64.92
N THR A 68 14.26 52.78 -65.77
CA THR A 68 14.74 52.94 -67.15
C THR A 68 13.61 52.74 -68.16
N ASP A 69 13.43 51.52 -68.63
CA ASP A 69 12.66 51.19 -69.81
C ASP A 69 11.15 51.20 -69.52
N GLY A 70 10.78 50.70 -68.34
CA GLY A 70 9.41 50.70 -67.84
C GLY A 70 8.87 52.11 -67.66
N ARG A 71 9.70 53.07 -67.23
CA ARG A 71 9.24 54.46 -67.05
C ARG A 71 8.81 55.09 -68.35
N ARG A 72 9.57 54.88 -69.43
CA ARG A 72 9.23 55.40 -70.77
C ARG A 72 7.90 54.85 -71.27
N ALA A 73 7.68 53.54 -71.13
CA ALA A 73 6.44 52.90 -71.54
C ALA A 73 5.23 53.37 -70.69
N ILE A 74 5.41 53.51 -69.38
CA ILE A 74 4.37 54.03 -68.47
C ILE A 74 4.03 55.48 -68.81
N ASP A 75 5.03 56.33 -69.04
CA ASP A 75 4.81 57.74 -69.36
C ASP A 75 4.07 57.92 -70.70
N SER A 76 4.30 57.02 -71.69
CA SER A 76 3.54 57.04 -72.96
C SER A 76 2.06 56.66 -72.82
N MET A 77 1.69 55.88 -71.81
CA MET A 77 0.30 55.46 -71.56
C MET A 77 -0.47 56.44 -70.66
N LYS A 78 0.20 57.45 -70.10
CA LYS A 78 -0.34 58.30 -69.04
C LYS A 78 -1.61 59.07 -69.43
N GLY A 79 -1.80 59.34 -70.72
CA GLY A 79 -3.02 59.99 -71.24
C GLY A 79 -4.26 59.09 -71.24
N GLU A 80 -4.08 57.76 -71.23
CA GLU A 80 -5.15 56.77 -71.29
C GLU A 80 -5.34 56.05 -69.95
N LEU A 81 -4.24 55.63 -69.31
CA LEU A 81 -4.24 54.88 -68.06
C LEU A 81 -2.97 55.15 -67.27
N ASP A 82 -3.11 55.61 -66.02
CA ASP A 82 -1.96 55.83 -65.14
C ASP A 82 -1.45 54.51 -64.54
N LEU A 83 -0.39 53.99 -65.15
CA LEU A 83 0.33 52.80 -64.68
C LEU A 83 1.49 53.11 -63.73
N ALA A 84 1.74 54.38 -63.37
CA ALA A 84 2.80 54.76 -62.45
C ALA A 84 2.77 54.05 -61.08
N PRO A 85 1.60 53.68 -60.51
CA PRO A 85 1.55 52.91 -59.28
C PRO A 85 2.26 51.55 -59.37
N LEU A 86 2.33 50.91 -60.55
CA LEU A 86 3.01 49.62 -60.72
C LEU A 86 4.52 49.70 -60.47
N CYS A 87 5.11 50.89 -60.63
CA CYS A 87 6.52 51.15 -60.33
C CYS A 87 6.74 51.87 -58.99
N SER A 88 5.70 52.00 -58.15
CA SER A 88 5.79 52.56 -56.79
C SER A 88 6.20 51.52 -55.73
N ILE A 89 7.10 50.61 -56.10
CA ILE A 89 7.60 49.51 -55.25
C ILE A 89 8.63 49.94 -54.19
N GLY A 90 8.98 51.24 -54.16
CA GLY A 90 9.96 51.80 -53.22
C GLY A 90 11.41 51.46 -53.58
N ALA A 91 12.35 51.86 -52.70
CA ALA A 91 13.77 51.58 -52.90
C ALA A 91 14.06 50.08 -52.72
N ALA A 92 14.89 49.49 -53.59
CA ALA A 92 15.25 48.07 -53.54
C ALA A 92 15.73 47.63 -52.14
N ARG A 93 16.55 48.47 -51.47
CA ARG A 93 17.04 48.22 -50.11
C ARG A 93 15.90 48.05 -49.08
N THR A 94 14.85 48.86 -49.20
CA THR A 94 13.67 48.79 -48.34
C THR A 94 12.92 47.49 -48.58
N VAL A 95 12.66 47.14 -49.85
CA VAL A 95 11.99 45.88 -50.23
C VAL A 95 12.78 44.67 -49.73
N HIS A 96 14.11 44.65 -49.92
CA HIS A 96 14.98 43.57 -49.44
C HIS A 96 14.89 43.39 -47.93
N ARG A 97 14.94 44.50 -47.18
CA ARG A 97 14.84 44.50 -45.72
C ARG A 97 13.49 43.97 -45.28
N ASP A 98 12.41 44.46 -45.87
CA ASP A 98 11.05 44.13 -45.44
C ASP A 98 10.71 42.67 -45.75
N VAL A 99 11.12 42.14 -46.91
CA VAL A 99 10.98 40.71 -47.22
C VAL A 99 11.86 39.84 -46.32
N THR A 100 13.11 40.23 -46.08
CA THR A 100 13.99 39.49 -45.15
C THR A 100 13.40 39.45 -43.73
N ALA A 101 12.83 40.57 -43.28
CA ALA A 101 12.17 40.67 -41.98
C ALA A 101 10.92 39.79 -41.90
N ALA A 102 10.08 39.80 -42.95
CA ALA A 102 8.88 38.98 -43.05
C ALA A 102 9.22 37.48 -43.04
N VAL A 103 10.19 37.04 -43.87
CA VAL A 103 10.68 35.65 -43.88
C VAL A 103 11.25 35.26 -42.52
N GLY A 104 12.09 36.12 -41.93
CA GLY A 104 12.66 35.87 -40.60
C GLY A 104 11.60 35.73 -39.50
N LYS A 105 10.53 36.55 -39.54
CA LYS A 105 9.38 36.41 -38.64
C LYS A 105 8.63 35.10 -38.86
N GLY A 106 8.43 34.71 -40.12
CA GLY A 106 7.85 33.42 -40.51
C GLY A 106 8.63 32.24 -39.95
N LEU A 107 9.95 32.18 -40.19
CA LEU A 107 10.81 31.11 -39.69
C LEU A 107 10.78 31.01 -38.17
N ARG A 108 10.86 32.15 -37.45
CA ARG A 108 10.75 32.14 -35.98
C ARG A 108 9.41 31.60 -35.50
N THR A 109 8.31 32.00 -36.14
CA THR A 109 6.97 31.56 -35.78
C THR A 109 6.82 30.04 -35.98
N VAL A 110 7.25 29.52 -37.13
CA VAL A 110 7.21 28.08 -37.42
C VAL A 110 8.10 27.32 -36.44
N ARG A 111 9.34 27.80 -36.20
CA ARG A 111 10.26 27.19 -35.24
C ARG A 111 9.66 27.12 -33.84
N THR A 112 9.10 28.22 -33.31
CA THR A 112 8.44 28.23 -31.99
C THR A 112 7.29 27.22 -31.93
N ARG A 113 6.45 27.14 -32.97
CA ARG A 113 5.35 26.17 -33.02
C ARG A 113 5.87 24.74 -33.06
N LEU A 114 6.90 24.45 -33.85
CA LEU A 114 7.52 23.13 -33.89
C LEU A 114 8.17 22.76 -32.55
N THR A 115 8.82 23.69 -31.86
CA THR A 115 9.35 23.46 -30.50
C THR A 115 8.23 23.16 -29.51
N GLN A 116 7.10 23.85 -29.60
CA GLN A 116 5.93 23.56 -28.76
C GLN A 116 5.35 22.18 -29.05
N VAL A 117 5.23 21.83 -30.33
CA VAL A 117 4.70 20.53 -30.79
C VAL A 117 5.65 19.39 -30.39
N SER A 118 6.95 19.50 -30.65
CA SER A 118 7.95 18.49 -30.26
C SER A 118 8.03 18.33 -28.74
N GLY A 119 7.77 19.40 -27.98
CA GLY A 119 7.66 19.34 -26.52
C GLY A 119 6.56 18.40 -25.99
N TRP A 120 5.56 18.03 -26.81
CA TRP A 120 4.55 17.01 -26.45
C TRP A 120 5.06 15.57 -26.56
N LEU A 121 6.19 15.35 -27.24
CA LEU A 121 6.85 14.05 -27.29
C LEU A 121 7.70 13.77 -26.05
N ASN A 122 7.95 14.78 -25.21
CA ASN A 122 8.65 14.59 -23.95
C ASN A 122 7.71 13.91 -22.93
N PRO A 123 8.04 12.69 -22.44
CA PRO A 123 7.20 11.97 -21.47
C PRO A 123 7.07 12.70 -20.12
N TYR A 124 7.97 13.64 -19.81
CA TYR A 124 7.96 14.43 -18.57
C TYR A 124 7.71 15.91 -18.83
N ARG A 125 6.84 16.23 -19.79
CA ARG A 125 6.53 17.60 -20.18
C ARG A 125 6.27 18.53 -18.98
N GLY A 126 6.92 19.70 -19.00
CA GLY A 126 6.84 20.69 -17.94
C GLY A 126 7.72 20.40 -16.71
N ARG A 127 8.56 19.35 -16.77
CA ARG A 127 9.44 18.93 -15.68
C ARG A 127 10.87 18.69 -16.19
N PRO A 128 11.67 19.76 -16.39
CA PRO A 128 12.97 19.65 -17.07
C PRO A 128 14.00 18.80 -16.33
N THR A 129 13.86 18.65 -15.01
CA THR A 129 14.77 17.83 -14.18
C THR A 129 14.34 16.36 -14.12
N MET A 130 13.27 15.96 -14.79
CA MET A 130 12.69 14.63 -14.68
C MET A 130 13.15 13.74 -15.83
N ASN A 131 13.53 12.51 -15.51
CA ASN A 131 13.92 11.47 -16.46
C ASN A 131 13.53 10.08 -15.90
N ASP A 132 13.79 9.03 -16.66
CA ASP A 132 13.42 7.66 -16.28
C ASP A 132 14.10 7.19 -15.00
N THR A 133 15.38 7.48 -14.82
CA THR A 133 16.10 7.12 -13.58
C THR A 133 15.47 7.76 -12.35
N ILE A 134 15.14 9.04 -12.41
CA ILE A 134 14.49 9.73 -11.31
C ILE A 134 13.06 9.20 -11.13
N ALA A 135 12.35 8.86 -12.21
CA ALA A 135 11.00 8.30 -12.14
C ALA A 135 11.01 6.95 -11.41
N GLU A 136 12.00 6.11 -11.70
CA GLU A 136 12.22 4.83 -11.04
C GLU A 136 12.42 5.01 -9.53
N THR A 137 13.22 6.01 -9.11
CA THR A 137 13.38 6.28 -7.67
C THR A 137 12.05 6.59 -6.97
N TYR A 138 11.08 7.21 -7.67
CA TYR A 138 9.76 7.43 -7.07
C TYR A 138 8.95 6.13 -6.94
N VAL A 139 9.09 5.22 -7.92
CA VAL A 139 8.45 3.90 -7.92
C VAL A 139 9.01 3.02 -6.80
N ASP A 140 10.34 3.02 -6.64
CA ASP A 140 11.03 2.34 -5.54
C ASP A 140 10.55 2.82 -4.17
N ASN A 141 10.20 4.11 -4.06
CA ASN A 141 9.63 4.71 -2.87
C ASN A 141 8.10 4.58 -2.76
N GLY A 142 7.50 3.69 -3.55
CA GLY A 142 6.10 3.29 -3.40
C GLY A 142 5.12 3.94 -4.36
N GLU A 143 5.51 4.92 -5.19
CA GLU A 143 4.59 5.48 -6.19
C GLU A 143 4.22 4.43 -7.26
N PRO A 144 3.00 4.49 -7.82
CA PRO A 144 2.65 3.72 -9.02
C PRO A 144 3.53 4.12 -10.21
N ALA A 145 3.91 3.14 -11.02
CA ALA A 145 4.66 3.39 -12.25
C ALA A 145 3.81 4.23 -13.23
N GLY A 146 4.49 5.08 -14.00
CA GLY A 146 3.82 5.98 -14.95
C GLY A 146 3.25 7.27 -14.36
N LEU A 147 3.10 7.39 -13.03
CA LEU A 147 2.52 8.59 -12.39
C LEU A 147 3.23 9.87 -12.83
N ARG A 148 4.58 9.84 -12.85
CA ARG A 148 5.41 10.98 -13.22
C ARG A 148 5.27 11.39 -14.69
N ARG A 149 4.94 10.46 -15.56
CA ARG A 149 4.78 10.69 -17.00
C ARG A 149 3.43 11.36 -17.31
N ILE A 150 2.36 10.84 -16.71
CA ILE A 150 1.02 11.39 -16.94
C ILE A 150 0.78 12.75 -16.25
N MET A 151 1.59 13.11 -15.25
CA MET A 151 1.49 14.39 -14.54
C MET A 151 1.56 15.62 -15.46
N GLY A 152 2.45 15.61 -16.44
CA GLY A 152 2.61 16.73 -17.38
C GLY A 152 1.46 16.83 -18.38
N LEU A 153 0.78 15.71 -18.62
CA LEU A 153 -0.25 15.56 -19.64
C LEU A 153 -1.65 15.80 -19.07
N PHE A 154 -1.94 15.19 -17.92
CA PHE A 154 -3.25 15.17 -17.28
C PHE A 154 -3.29 15.98 -15.97
N GLY A 155 -2.22 16.70 -15.62
CA GLY A 155 -2.09 17.42 -14.35
C GLY A 155 -3.19 18.44 -14.06
N SER A 156 -3.82 18.99 -15.10
CA SER A 156 -4.93 19.94 -15.02
C SER A 156 -6.31 19.28 -14.89
N THR A 157 -6.41 17.96 -15.09
CA THR A 157 -7.68 17.23 -15.02
C THR A 157 -8.16 17.10 -13.58
N LYS A 158 -9.49 17.01 -13.40
CA LYS A 158 -10.09 16.73 -12.09
C LYS A 158 -9.64 15.37 -11.56
N PHE A 159 -9.61 14.35 -12.42
CA PHE A 159 -9.17 13.00 -12.06
C PHE A 159 -7.76 13.01 -11.46
N TYR A 160 -6.80 13.68 -12.13
CA TYR A 160 -5.47 13.80 -11.58
C TYR A 160 -5.45 14.52 -10.23
N ARG A 161 -6.07 15.70 -10.14
CA ARG A 161 -5.99 16.54 -8.93
C ARG A 161 -6.63 15.89 -7.70
N ASN A 162 -7.72 15.15 -7.90
CA ASN A 162 -8.51 14.59 -6.81
C ASN A 162 -8.05 13.18 -6.44
N TYR A 163 -7.66 12.37 -7.41
CA TYR A 163 -7.32 10.95 -7.22
C TYR A 163 -5.82 10.68 -7.41
N LEU A 164 -5.29 10.84 -8.62
CA LEU A 164 -3.92 10.38 -8.93
C LEU A 164 -2.83 11.12 -8.14
N LYS A 165 -3.06 12.39 -7.79
CA LYS A 165 -2.13 13.17 -6.96
C LYS A 165 -1.93 12.58 -5.56
N GLN A 166 -2.92 11.84 -5.05
CA GLN A 166 -2.87 11.23 -3.71
C GLN A 166 -1.95 10.02 -3.65
N TRP A 167 -1.55 9.48 -4.80
CA TRP A 167 -0.60 8.37 -4.96
C TRP A 167 0.87 8.79 -4.95
N LYS A 168 1.16 10.09 -4.79
CA LYS A 168 2.55 10.56 -4.69
C LYS A 168 3.19 10.11 -3.37
N ILE A 169 4.53 10.09 -3.29
CA ILE A 169 5.25 9.83 -2.04
C ILE A 169 4.70 10.78 -0.96
N ARG A 170 4.43 10.23 0.23
CA ARG A 170 3.80 10.92 1.38
C ARG A 170 2.36 11.38 1.13
N GLY A 171 1.74 10.92 0.05
CA GLY A 171 0.33 11.11 -0.22
C GLY A 171 -0.54 10.23 0.70
N PRO A 172 -1.80 10.62 0.90
CA PRO A 172 -2.68 9.95 1.85
C PRO A 172 -2.98 8.50 1.47
N PHE A 173 -2.98 8.13 0.18
CA PHE A 173 -3.20 6.75 -0.22
C PHE A 173 -2.03 5.84 0.15
N LEU A 174 -0.78 6.28 -0.06
CA LEU A 174 0.37 5.49 0.36
C LEU A 174 0.44 5.37 1.89
N GLN A 175 0.13 6.45 2.61
CA GLN A 175 0.03 6.40 4.08
C GLN A 175 -1.05 5.43 4.57
N LEU A 176 -2.24 5.46 3.94
CA LEU A 176 -3.32 4.54 4.26
C LEU A 176 -2.93 3.10 3.97
N LEU A 177 -2.19 2.85 2.88
CA LEU A 177 -1.67 1.52 2.56
C LEU A 177 -0.66 1.06 3.60
N ASP A 178 0.28 1.91 4.02
CA ASP A 178 1.24 1.56 5.05
C ASP A 178 0.54 1.25 6.38
N GLN A 179 -0.46 2.05 6.76
CA GLN A 179 -1.29 1.80 7.95
C GLN A 179 -2.02 0.46 7.85
N LEU A 180 -2.71 0.21 6.74
CA LEU A 180 -3.43 -1.03 6.52
C LEU A 180 -2.49 -2.25 6.53
N LYS A 181 -1.29 -2.13 5.95
CA LYS A 181 -0.26 -3.17 5.98
C LYS A 181 0.19 -3.45 7.41
N SER A 182 0.45 -2.39 8.18
CA SER A 182 0.83 -2.49 9.60
C SER A 182 -0.26 -3.16 10.43
N THR A 183 -1.52 -2.73 10.26
CA THR A 183 -2.68 -3.32 10.96
C THR A 183 -2.86 -4.78 10.57
N ALA A 184 -2.73 -5.13 9.29
CA ALA A 184 -2.81 -6.52 8.83
C ALA A 184 -1.74 -7.40 9.47
N TYR A 185 -0.47 -6.94 9.53
CA TYR A 185 0.60 -7.67 10.21
C TYR A 185 0.37 -7.81 11.72
N SER A 186 -0.07 -6.73 12.38
CA SER A 186 -0.41 -6.78 13.80
C SER A 186 -1.52 -7.77 14.09
N LEU A 187 -2.56 -7.80 13.25
CA LEU A 187 -3.68 -8.72 13.42
C LEU A 187 -3.27 -10.16 13.12
N GLN A 188 -2.45 -10.39 12.09
CA GLN A 188 -1.90 -11.71 11.81
C GLN A 188 -1.08 -12.23 13.01
N GLY A 189 -0.18 -11.41 13.56
CA GLY A 189 0.58 -11.76 14.75
C GLY A 189 -0.31 -12.02 15.98
N ALA A 190 -1.38 -11.25 16.15
CA ALA A 190 -2.36 -11.46 17.22
C ALA A 190 -3.10 -12.80 17.06
N VAL A 191 -3.48 -13.18 15.84
CA VAL A 191 -4.12 -14.46 15.54
C VAL A 191 -3.16 -15.64 15.78
N GLU A 192 -1.91 -15.52 15.35
CA GLU A 192 -0.87 -16.53 15.58
C GLU A 192 -0.64 -16.70 17.10
N GLY A 193 -0.46 -15.60 17.84
CA GLY A 193 -0.30 -15.62 19.30
C GLY A 193 -1.51 -16.22 20.03
N MET A 194 -2.74 -15.90 19.64
CA MET A 194 -3.94 -16.52 20.22
C MET A 194 -4.00 -18.02 19.94
N THR A 195 -3.58 -18.44 18.75
CA THR A 195 -3.56 -19.86 18.38
C THR A 195 -2.57 -20.62 19.25
N GLU A 196 -1.37 -20.07 19.46
CA GLU A 196 -0.37 -20.65 20.37
C GLU A 196 -0.86 -20.71 21.82
N SER A 197 -1.47 -19.63 22.35
CA SER A 197 -2.03 -19.64 23.71
C SER A 197 -3.15 -20.65 23.87
N LEU A 198 -4.02 -20.80 22.87
CA LEU A 198 -5.07 -21.82 22.87
C LEU A 198 -4.50 -23.24 22.93
N ASP A 199 -3.46 -23.52 22.15
CA ASP A 199 -2.83 -24.84 22.14
C ASP A 199 -2.14 -25.15 23.48
N GLN A 200 -1.48 -24.15 24.09
CA GLN A 200 -0.93 -24.30 25.45
C GLN A 200 -2.02 -24.54 26.48
N LEU A 201 -3.13 -23.80 26.44
CA LEU A 201 -4.27 -23.99 27.35
C LEU A 201 -4.89 -25.37 27.18
N ARG A 202 -5.02 -25.89 25.95
CA ARG A 202 -5.48 -27.25 25.67
C ARG A 202 -4.55 -28.30 26.27
N GLU A 203 -3.25 -28.17 26.07
CA GLU A 203 -2.27 -29.10 26.63
C GLU A 203 -2.30 -29.09 28.17
N GLN A 204 -2.40 -27.90 28.76
CA GLN A 204 -2.51 -27.76 30.21
C GLN A 204 -3.82 -28.34 30.75
N LEU A 205 -4.96 -28.10 30.07
CA LEU A 205 -6.24 -28.69 30.46
C LEU A 205 -6.17 -30.21 30.41
N ALA A 206 -5.56 -30.80 29.36
CA ALA A 206 -5.37 -32.24 29.25
C ALA A 206 -4.55 -32.79 30.41
N LYS A 207 -3.40 -32.17 30.72
CA LYS A 207 -2.56 -32.55 31.87
C LYS A 207 -3.29 -32.43 33.20
N THR A 208 -4.06 -31.36 33.40
CA THR A 208 -4.83 -31.15 34.63
C THR A 208 -5.99 -32.13 34.75
N ASN A 209 -6.67 -32.48 33.65
CA ASN A 209 -7.74 -33.49 33.66
C ASN A 209 -7.20 -34.87 34.04
N VAL A 210 -6.05 -35.28 33.48
CA VAL A 210 -5.42 -36.56 33.86
C VAL A 210 -5.07 -36.58 35.36
N LYS A 211 -4.48 -35.50 35.88
CA LYS A 211 -4.17 -35.38 37.32
C LYS A 211 -5.42 -35.37 38.18
N ARG A 212 -6.48 -34.69 37.74
CA ARG A 212 -7.79 -34.65 38.42
C ARG A 212 -8.40 -36.05 38.48
N GLU A 213 -8.47 -36.76 37.36
CA GLU A 213 -9.01 -38.13 37.31
C GLU A 213 -8.23 -39.09 38.21
N ALA A 214 -6.90 -38.98 38.23
CA ALA A 214 -6.08 -39.77 39.15
C ALA A 214 -6.39 -39.44 40.62
N ALA A 215 -6.50 -38.15 40.96
CA ALA A 215 -6.86 -37.70 42.31
C ALA A 215 -8.28 -38.12 42.71
N GLU A 216 -9.25 -38.05 41.80
CA GLU A 216 -10.62 -38.53 42.01
C GLU A 216 -10.63 -40.03 42.31
N ARG A 217 -9.88 -40.84 41.55
CA ARG A 217 -9.77 -42.29 41.80
C ARG A 217 -9.13 -42.60 43.17
N GLU A 218 -8.07 -41.90 43.55
CA GLU A 218 -7.43 -42.10 44.85
C GLU A 218 -8.35 -41.64 46.00
N LEU A 219 -9.11 -40.55 45.82
CA LEU A 219 -10.12 -40.11 46.77
C LEU A 219 -11.27 -41.10 46.91
N GLU A 220 -11.76 -41.66 45.81
CA GLU A 220 -12.79 -42.71 45.84
C GLU A 220 -12.30 -43.95 46.59
N LYS A 221 -11.05 -44.40 46.35
CA LYS A 221 -10.42 -45.49 47.12
C LYS A 221 -10.32 -45.15 48.60
N ALA A 222 -9.85 -43.96 48.96
CA ALA A 222 -9.73 -43.52 50.36
C ALA A 222 -11.10 -43.45 51.04
N THR A 223 -12.12 -42.99 50.33
CA THR A 223 -13.50 -42.91 50.83
C THR A 223 -14.09 -44.30 51.07
N LEU A 224 -13.83 -45.26 50.17
CA LEU A 224 -14.21 -46.66 50.37
C LEU A 224 -13.50 -47.27 51.59
N SER A 225 -12.19 -47.06 51.74
CA SER A 225 -11.43 -47.54 52.90
C SER A 225 -11.94 -46.95 54.22
N LEU A 226 -12.31 -45.67 54.24
CA LEU A 226 -12.92 -44.99 55.40
C LEU A 226 -14.29 -45.59 55.77
N LYS A 227 -15.10 -46.03 54.81
CA LYS A 227 -16.38 -46.71 55.08
C LYS A 227 -16.20 -48.07 55.76
N PHE A 228 -15.14 -48.79 55.44
CA PHE A 228 -14.84 -50.08 56.07
C PHE A 228 -14.26 -49.91 57.48
N ALA A 229 -13.59 -48.79 57.77
CA ALA A 229 -13.10 -48.43 59.10
C ALA A 229 -14.22 -47.77 59.95
N LYS A 230 -15.06 -48.58 60.61
CA LYS A 230 -16.22 -48.12 61.42
C LYS A 230 -15.84 -47.05 62.47
N GLY A 231 -16.44 -45.85 62.38
CA GLY A 231 -16.43 -44.81 63.43
C GLY A 231 -17.17 -43.50 63.07
N CYS A 232 -17.83 -42.85 64.04
CA CYS A 232 -18.71 -41.66 63.88
C CYS A 232 -18.06 -40.38 63.29
N SER A 233 -16.74 -40.31 63.08
CA SER A 233 -16.07 -39.16 62.47
C SER A 233 -16.01 -39.22 60.93
N THR A 234 -16.54 -40.28 60.33
CA THR A 234 -16.41 -40.61 58.89
C THR A 234 -17.41 -39.89 57.99
N GLU A 235 -18.64 -39.62 58.44
CA GLU A 235 -19.67 -38.97 57.60
C GLU A 235 -19.32 -37.54 57.18
N ARG A 236 -18.76 -36.75 58.10
CA ARG A 236 -18.30 -35.38 57.79
C ARG A 236 -17.13 -35.39 56.82
N ALA A 237 -16.17 -36.30 57.01
CA ALA A 237 -15.01 -36.44 56.13
C ALA A 237 -15.41 -36.95 54.73
N GLU A 238 -16.34 -37.90 54.65
CA GLU A 238 -16.88 -38.38 53.38
C GLU A 238 -17.63 -37.27 52.63
N LYS A 239 -18.43 -36.47 53.33
CA LYS A 239 -19.14 -35.35 52.74
C LYS A 239 -18.18 -34.28 52.22
N ASP A 240 -17.19 -33.88 53.03
CA ASP A 240 -16.20 -32.87 52.64
C ASP A 240 -15.36 -33.32 51.42
N LEU A 241 -15.05 -34.62 51.34
CA LEU A 241 -14.38 -35.22 50.18
C LEU A 241 -15.25 -35.21 48.93
N LYS A 242 -16.53 -35.58 49.04
CA LYS A 242 -17.48 -35.54 47.93
C LYS A 242 -17.70 -34.12 47.43
N ASP A 243 -17.82 -33.15 48.33
CA ASP A 243 -18.00 -31.74 48.01
C ASP A 243 -16.76 -31.21 47.25
N ARG A 244 -15.54 -31.56 47.70
CA ARG A 244 -14.29 -31.22 46.98
C ARG A 244 -14.18 -31.85 45.60
N VAL A 245 -14.60 -33.10 45.43
CA VAL A 245 -14.62 -33.77 44.11
C VAL A 245 -15.63 -33.11 43.18
N ALA A 246 -16.84 -32.81 43.67
CA ALA A 246 -17.86 -32.11 42.91
C ALA A 246 -17.38 -30.72 42.47
N GLU A 247 -16.75 -29.98 43.37
CA GLU A 247 -16.16 -28.67 43.07
C GLU A 247 -15.04 -28.77 42.01
N MET A 248 -14.16 -29.77 42.10
CA MET A 248 -13.13 -29.99 41.07
C MET A 248 -13.71 -30.36 39.71
N ARG A 249 -14.81 -31.13 39.67
CA ARG A 249 -15.53 -31.45 38.43
C ARG A 249 -16.14 -30.21 37.82
N GLU A 250 -16.89 -29.44 38.60
CA GLU A 250 -17.54 -28.20 38.14
C GLU A 250 -16.52 -27.20 37.60
N ARG A 251 -15.38 -27.02 38.29
CA ARG A 251 -14.30 -26.15 37.80
C ARG A 251 -13.69 -26.66 36.50
N GLY A 252 -13.54 -27.97 36.32
CA GLY A 252 -13.04 -28.55 35.07
C GLY A 252 -13.98 -28.31 33.90
N GLU A 253 -15.29 -28.48 34.12
CA GLU A 253 -16.33 -28.16 33.12
C GLU A 253 -16.38 -26.65 32.81
N LYS A 254 -16.18 -25.80 33.81
CA LYS A 254 -16.06 -24.35 33.60
C LYS A 254 -14.85 -24.00 32.74
N MET A 255 -13.69 -24.59 33.01
CA MET A 255 -12.47 -24.37 32.22
C MET A 255 -12.65 -24.84 30.78
N LYS A 256 -13.28 -26.00 30.57
CA LYS A 256 -13.59 -26.52 29.25
C LYS A 256 -14.49 -25.57 28.45
N ARG A 257 -15.58 -25.09 29.07
CA ARG A 257 -16.47 -24.08 28.47
C ARG A 257 -15.74 -22.79 28.10
N ASN A 258 -14.84 -22.31 28.96
CA ASN A 258 -14.04 -21.12 28.67
C ASN A 258 -13.12 -21.32 27.45
N ILE A 259 -12.51 -22.51 27.30
CA ILE A 259 -11.69 -22.82 26.11
C ILE A 259 -12.56 -22.88 24.86
N GLU A 260 -13.73 -23.52 24.91
CA GLU A 260 -14.67 -23.57 23.78
C GLU A 260 -15.14 -22.17 23.35
N GLU A 261 -15.41 -21.28 24.32
CA GLU A 261 -15.76 -19.87 24.05
C GLU A 261 -14.60 -19.11 23.41
N LEU A 262 -13.37 -19.27 23.92
CA LEU A 262 -12.17 -18.65 23.34
C LEU A 262 -11.91 -19.14 21.91
N GLU A 263 -12.06 -20.44 21.65
CA GLU A 263 -11.94 -20.99 20.29
C GLU A 263 -12.97 -20.40 19.33
N ALA A 264 -14.21 -20.21 19.80
CA ALA A 264 -15.25 -19.57 18.99
C ALA A 264 -14.90 -18.11 18.68
N GLN A 265 -14.38 -17.37 19.66
CA GLN A 265 -13.94 -15.97 19.49
C GLN A 265 -12.76 -15.85 18.51
N VAL A 266 -11.78 -16.76 18.59
CA VAL A 266 -10.65 -16.77 17.64
C VAL A 266 -11.12 -17.07 16.22
N ARG A 267 -12.04 -18.03 16.03
CA ARG A 267 -12.62 -18.32 14.71
C ARG A 267 -13.39 -17.13 14.14
N ASP A 268 -14.19 -16.45 14.95
CA ASP A 268 -14.94 -15.25 14.54
C ASP A 268 -13.99 -14.11 14.12
N ALA A 269 -12.94 -13.86 14.91
CA ALA A 269 -11.91 -12.86 14.60
C ALA A 269 -11.20 -13.18 13.26
N GLN A 270 -10.82 -14.44 13.03
CA GLN A 270 -10.22 -14.87 11.76
C GLN A 270 -11.17 -14.67 10.57
N GLN A 271 -12.46 -14.95 10.74
CA GLN A 271 -13.45 -14.78 9.68
C GLN A 271 -13.64 -13.29 9.34
N LYS A 272 -13.76 -12.43 10.34
CA LYS A 272 -13.87 -10.96 10.16
C LYS A 272 -12.65 -10.39 9.45
N TYR A 273 -11.45 -10.85 9.79
CA TYR A 273 -10.23 -10.44 9.10
C TYR A 273 -10.25 -10.79 7.61
N ARG A 274 -10.59 -12.04 7.27
CA ARG A 274 -10.69 -12.46 5.85
C ARG A 274 -11.74 -11.66 5.10
N ALA A 275 -12.89 -11.38 5.72
CA ALA A 275 -13.93 -10.56 5.13
C ALA A 275 -13.49 -9.10 4.89
N ALA A 276 -12.72 -8.52 5.82
CA ALA A 276 -12.15 -7.18 5.65
C ALA A 276 -11.16 -7.13 4.48
N LEU A 277 -10.31 -8.16 4.33
CA LEU A 277 -9.40 -8.28 3.19
C LEU A 277 -10.15 -8.34 1.86
N GLU A 278 -11.21 -9.16 1.76
CA GLU A 278 -11.97 -9.24 0.51
C GLU A 278 -12.74 -7.96 0.20
N LYS A 279 -13.27 -7.25 1.20
CA LYS A 279 -13.88 -5.94 0.97
C LYS A 279 -12.88 -4.93 0.39
N ILE A 280 -11.64 -4.93 0.87
CA ILE A 280 -10.60 -4.04 0.34
C ILE A 280 -10.29 -4.39 -1.12
N ARG A 281 -10.25 -5.68 -1.45
CA ARG A 281 -10.05 -6.15 -2.83
C ARG A 281 -11.21 -5.75 -3.74
N SER A 282 -12.44 -6.05 -3.34
CA SER A 282 -13.66 -5.74 -4.10
C SER A 282 -13.85 -4.23 -4.30
N ALA A 283 -13.64 -3.40 -3.26
CA ALA A 283 -13.70 -1.95 -3.37
C ALA A 283 -12.70 -1.40 -4.40
N HIS A 284 -11.55 -2.05 -4.53
CA HIS A 284 -10.60 -1.70 -5.57
C HIS A 284 -11.05 -2.12 -6.97
N GLU A 285 -11.52 -3.35 -7.12
CA GLU A 285 -12.05 -3.87 -8.39
C GLU A 285 -13.21 -2.99 -8.88
N GLU A 286 -14.16 -2.61 -8.03
CA GLU A 286 -15.25 -1.69 -8.37
C GLU A 286 -14.73 -0.30 -8.76
N GLY A 287 -13.84 0.29 -7.94
CA GLY A 287 -13.22 1.58 -8.22
C GLY A 287 -12.33 1.60 -9.47
N THR A 288 -11.99 0.44 -10.04
CA THR A 288 -11.18 0.30 -11.26
C THR A 288 -11.89 -0.38 -12.42
N SER A 289 -13.10 -0.93 -12.21
CA SER A 289 -13.92 -1.62 -13.21
C SER A 289 -14.23 -0.75 -14.43
N PHE A 290 -14.34 0.56 -14.20
CA PHE A 290 -14.51 1.53 -15.27
C PHE A 290 -13.39 1.49 -16.30
N LEU A 291 -12.21 0.94 -15.99
CA LEU A 291 -11.07 0.80 -16.91
C LEU A 291 -11.24 -0.32 -17.95
N GLU A 292 -12.26 -1.17 -17.76
CA GLU A 292 -12.64 -2.25 -18.67
C GLU A 292 -13.77 -1.83 -19.60
N SER A 293 -14.58 -0.83 -19.22
CA SER A 293 -15.77 -0.37 -19.95
C SER A 293 -15.57 0.89 -20.81
N TRP A 294 -14.34 1.21 -21.24
CA TRP A 294 -13.95 2.48 -21.92
C TRP A 294 -14.65 2.81 -23.27
N ASN A 295 -15.67 2.04 -23.65
CA ASN A 295 -16.47 2.27 -24.86
C ASN A 295 -17.77 3.08 -24.61
N GLN A 296 -18.01 3.66 -23.43
CA GLN A 296 -19.23 4.42 -23.15
C GLN A 296 -18.95 5.85 -22.62
N ASP A 297 -19.74 6.82 -23.05
CA ASP A 297 -19.51 8.27 -22.87
C ASP A 297 -19.89 8.83 -21.48
N ASP A 298 -20.53 8.05 -20.58
CA ASP A 298 -21.04 8.51 -19.27
C ASP A 298 -20.11 8.28 -18.05
N VAL A 299 -18.87 7.87 -18.30
CA VAL A 299 -17.95 7.30 -17.29
C VAL A 299 -17.56 8.24 -16.14
N LEU A 300 -17.73 9.56 -16.26
CA LEU A 300 -17.17 10.55 -15.32
C LEU A 300 -17.94 10.74 -14.00
N ASP A 301 -19.26 10.59 -14.02
CA ASP A 301 -20.08 10.66 -12.81
C ASP A 301 -20.14 9.29 -12.10
N GLU A 302 -20.09 8.19 -12.84
CA GLU A 302 -19.81 6.86 -12.29
C GLU A 302 -18.44 6.81 -11.60
N LEU A 303 -17.42 7.50 -12.14
CA LEU A 303 -16.09 7.62 -11.53
C LEU A 303 -16.10 8.28 -10.15
N ARG A 304 -16.99 9.26 -9.95
CA ARG A 304 -17.17 9.93 -8.66
C ARG A 304 -17.87 9.02 -7.67
N ALA A 305 -18.91 8.32 -8.12
CA ALA A 305 -19.64 7.37 -7.30
C ALA A 305 -18.71 6.24 -6.84
N GLY A 306 -17.98 5.60 -7.76
CA GLY A 306 -17.08 4.49 -7.44
C GLY A 306 -15.88 4.91 -6.57
N ALA A 307 -15.31 6.10 -6.78
CA ALA A 307 -14.21 6.58 -5.92
C ALA A 307 -14.68 6.96 -4.50
N ALA A 308 -15.89 7.52 -4.36
CA ALA A 308 -16.50 7.79 -3.07
C ALA A 308 -16.88 6.50 -2.34
N GLU A 309 -17.45 5.53 -3.07
CA GLU A 309 -17.81 4.21 -2.56
C GLU A 309 -16.58 3.41 -2.12
N ALA A 310 -15.51 3.40 -2.91
CA ALA A 310 -14.25 2.76 -2.53
C ALA A 310 -13.62 3.40 -1.28
N HIS A 311 -13.70 4.72 -1.14
CA HIS A 311 -13.24 5.44 0.05
C HIS A 311 -14.08 5.09 1.29
N ASP A 312 -15.41 5.06 1.15
CA ASP A 312 -16.31 4.69 2.25
C ASP A 312 -16.16 3.21 2.62
N LEU A 313 -15.94 2.33 1.65
CA LEU A 313 -15.62 0.92 1.88
C LEU A 313 -14.29 0.76 2.64
N LEU A 314 -13.25 1.50 2.28
CA LEU A 314 -11.98 1.50 3.01
C LEU A 314 -12.14 2.00 4.45
N LEU A 315 -12.91 3.06 4.67
CA LEU A 315 -13.26 3.54 6.00
C LEU A 315 -14.04 2.49 6.80
N SER A 316 -15.03 1.84 6.17
CA SER A 316 -15.81 0.78 6.82
C SER A 316 -14.95 -0.42 7.20
N SER A 317 -14.02 -0.81 6.32
CA SER A 317 -13.08 -1.91 6.56
C SER A 317 -12.15 -1.57 7.72
N ARG A 318 -11.67 -0.33 7.79
CA ARG A 318 -10.88 0.18 8.93
C ARG A 318 -11.65 0.08 10.25
N ILE A 319 -12.91 0.51 10.27
CA ILE A 319 -13.74 0.44 11.48
C ILE A 319 -13.91 -1.02 11.93
N GLU A 320 -14.09 -1.96 11.01
CA GLU A 320 -14.19 -3.38 11.33
C GLU A 320 -12.86 -3.97 11.83
N THR A 321 -11.71 -3.55 11.27
CA THR A 321 -10.40 -3.95 11.81
C THR A 321 -10.16 -3.39 13.21
N ASP A 322 -10.56 -2.15 13.48
CA ASP A 322 -10.43 -1.54 14.82
C ASP A 322 -11.30 -2.29 15.85
N LYS A 323 -12.53 -2.69 15.46
CA LYS A 323 -13.40 -3.54 16.30
C LYS A 323 -12.78 -4.92 16.56
N ALA A 324 -12.17 -5.52 15.54
CA ALA A 324 -11.50 -6.81 15.70
C ALA A 324 -10.31 -6.72 16.65
N GLU A 325 -9.53 -5.64 16.57
CA GLU A 325 -8.44 -5.35 17.51
C GLU A 325 -8.95 -5.17 18.94
N GLN A 326 -10.05 -4.44 19.15
CA GLN A 326 -10.67 -4.32 20.47
C GLN A 326 -11.15 -5.66 21.04
N ALA A 327 -11.79 -6.48 20.21
CA ALA A 327 -12.21 -7.83 20.61
C ALA A 327 -11.01 -8.70 20.99
N TYR A 328 -9.88 -8.56 20.28
CA TYR A 328 -8.63 -9.22 20.63
C TYR A 328 -8.10 -8.77 21.99
N GLN A 329 -8.03 -7.46 22.25
CA GLN A 329 -7.56 -6.93 23.54
C GLN A 329 -8.40 -7.46 24.71
N LEU A 330 -9.72 -7.55 24.52
CA LEU A 330 -10.65 -8.16 25.48
C LEU A 330 -10.39 -9.66 25.69
N ALA A 331 -10.14 -10.42 24.63
CA ALA A 331 -9.82 -11.84 24.72
C ALA A 331 -8.49 -12.08 25.46
N MET A 332 -7.45 -11.28 25.16
CA MET A 332 -6.16 -11.34 25.85
C MET A 332 -6.27 -11.01 27.33
N ALA A 333 -7.11 -10.03 27.70
CA ALA A 333 -7.40 -9.73 29.10
C ALA A 333 -8.02 -10.95 29.82
N LYS A 334 -8.99 -11.63 29.19
CA LYS A 334 -9.60 -12.86 29.75
C LYS A 334 -8.59 -14.00 29.89
N VAL A 335 -7.68 -14.17 28.91
CA VAL A 335 -6.60 -15.16 28.99
C VAL A 335 -5.68 -14.86 30.17
N SER A 336 -5.26 -13.60 30.32
CA SER A 336 -4.42 -13.17 31.45
C SER A 336 -5.11 -13.40 32.81
N GLU A 337 -6.41 -13.12 32.93
CA GLU A 337 -7.19 -13.42 34.12
C GLU A 337 -7.22 -14.93 34.43
N ALA A 338 -7.38 -15.77 33.41
CA ALA A 338 -7.36 -17.23 33.57
C ALA A 338 -5.98 -17.75 34.03
N GLU A 339 -4.89 -17.20 33.48
CA GLU A 339 -3.51 -17.51 33.89
C GLU A 339 -3.21 -17.05 35.33
N GLN A 340 -3.71 -15.88 35.74
CA GLN A 340 -3.59 -15.40 37.12
C GLN A 340 -4.35 -16.30 38.10
N GLN A 341 -5.59 -16.68 37.78
CA GLN A 341 -6.36 -17.63 38.58
C GLN A 341 -5.66 -18.98 38.70
N GLN A 342 -4.93 -19.41 37.67
CA GLN A 342 -4.15 -20.64 37.71
C GLN A 342 -2.84 -20.50 38.51
N SER A 343 -2.18 -19.35 38.44
CA SER A 343 -0.96 -19.06 39.20
C SER A 343 -1.24 -18.95 40.70
N GLN A 344 -2.36 -18.35 41.09
CA GLN A 344 -2.84 -18.36 42.48
C GLN A 344 -3.05 -19.78 43.01
N ARG A 345 -3.45 -20.75 42.15
CA ARG A 345 -3.54 -22.16 42.54
C ARG A 345 -2.20 -22.85 42.73
N ARG A 346 -1.12 -22.36 42.10
CA ARG A 346 0.24 -22.88 42.28
C ARG A 346 0.92 -22.30 43.53
N SER A 347 0.39 -21.19 44.07
CA SER A 347 0.89 -20.63 45.33
C SER A 347 0.48 -21.56 46.49
N PRO A 348 1.44 -22.06 47.29
CA PRO A 348 1.20 -23.12 48.24
C PRO A 348 0.55 -22.59 49.53
N GLU A 349 -0.74 -22.32 49.52
CA GLU A 349 -1.54 -22.26 50.75
C GLU A 349 -1.88 -23.67 51.30
N GLY A 350 -1.18 -24.71 50.82
CA GLY A 350 -1.23 -26.08 51.34
C GLY A 350 -0.20 -26.42 52.41
N ARG A 351 0.50 -25.44 53.02
CA ARG A 351 1.30 -25.67 54.24
C ARG A 351 0.41 -25.54 55.49
N ALA A 352 -0.54 -26.44 55.64
CA ALA A 352 -1.10 -26.83 56.94
C ALA A 352 -2.01 -28.05 56.77
N LEU A 353 -1.44 -29.21 56.48
CA LEU A 353 -1.98 -30.46 57.04
C LEU A 353 -1.25 -30.64 58.39
N PRO A 354 -1.94 -30.48 59.54
CA PRO A 354 -1.35 -30.84 60.82
C PRO A 354 -1.03 -32.33 60.79
N SER A 355 0.24 -32.64 60.97
CA SER A 355 0.74 -33.97 61.32
C SER A 355 -0.08 -34.53 62.49
N LEU A 356 -1.06 -35.38 62.22
CA LEU A 356 -1.86 -36.09 63.23
C LEU A 356 -1.62 -37.61 63.21
N LEU A 357 -0.59 -38.09 62.54
CA LEU A 357 -0.30 -39.53 62.41
C LEU A 357 1.13 -39.94 62.83
N ALA A 358 1.84 -39.11 63.60
CA ALA A 358 3.23 -39.40 64.01
C ALA A 358 3.45 -39.51 65.54
N THR A 359 2.45 -39.98 66.31
CA THR A 359 2.61 -40.31 67.74
C THR A 359 1.93 -41.62 68.11
N ALA A 360 2.32 -42.73 67.47
CA ALA A 360 2.01 -44.06 67.98
C ALA A 360 2.97 -45.10 67.40
N GLU A 361 4.28 -44.97 67.62
CA GLU A 361 5.25 -46.08 67.54
C GLU A 361 6.66 -45.57 67.85
N ARG A 362 7.06 -45.63 69.13
CA ARG A 362 8.47 -45.76 69.55
C ARG A 362 8.53 -46.03 71.05
N ASN A 363 8.27 -47.29 71.40
CA ASN A 363 8.85 -47.94 72.57
C ASN A 363 9.57 -49.18 72.06
N GLY A 364 10.87 -49.31 72.34
CA GLY A 364 11.59 -50.57 72.20
C GLY A 364 12.98 -50.47 71.55
N THR A 365 14.01 -50.53 72.40
CA THR A 365 15.30 -51.27 72.25
C THR A 365 16.23 -50.88 71.08
N ALA A 366 17.39 -50.25 71.31
CA ALA A 366 18.64 -50.68 71.99
C ALA A 366 19.58 -51.54 71.11
N GLY A 367 20.83 -51.06 70.99
CA GLY A 367 22.04 -51.76 70.52
C GLY A 367 22.29 -51.67 69.01
N GLU A 368 23.50 -51.59 68.47
CA GLU A 368 24.86 -51.36 69.00
C GLU A 368 25.78 -51.28 67.74
N MET A 369 26.86 -50.51 67.83
CA MET A 369 28.14 -50.61 67.09
C MET A 369 28.21 -50.59 65.55
N GLY A 370 29.20 -49.83 65.04
CA GLY A 370 29.85 -50.16 63.76
C GLY A 370 30.46 -48.96 63.02
N ALA A 371 31.77 -48.76 63.19
CA ALA A 371 32.59 -47.72 62.58
C ALA A 371 32.95 -47.97 61.09
N ALA A 372 33.28 -46.90 60.35
CA ALA A 372 34.30 -46.77 59.29
C ALA A 372 34.07 -45.43 58.56
N VAL A 373 34.90 -44.39 58.68
CA VAL A 373 36.20 -44.15 58.02
C VAL A 373 36.17 -44.38 56.50
N GLY A 374 36.31 -43.30 55.73
CA GLY A 374 36.54 -43.36 54.28
C GLY A 374 36.48 -41.99 53.61
N ALA A 375 37.63 -41.52 53.14
CA ALA A 375 37.90 -40.17 52.68
C ALA A 375 37.75 -39.97 51.15
N SER A 376 37.81 -38.68 50.77
CA SER A 376 38.42 -38.13 49.53
C SER A 376 37.63 -38.03 48.22
N GLY A 377 37.86 -36.89 47.54
CA GLY A 377 37.72 -36.68 46.09
C GLY A 377 36.69 -35.60 45.71
N PHE A 378 36.99 -34.31 45.68
CA PHE A 378 37.62 -33.57 44.56
C PHE A 378 36.95 -33.82 43.19
N VAL A 379 36.34 -32.78 42.58
CA VAL A 379 36.83 -32.11 41.36
C VAL A 379 35.84 -31.03 40.93
N LYS A 380 36.44 -29.88 40.62
CA LYS A 380 35.91 -28.64 40.06
C LYS A 380 36.34 -28.63 38.59
N LEU A 381 35.46 -28.35 37.64
CA LEU A 381 35.82 -27.90 36.29
C LEU A 381 34.59 -27.25 35.64
N ALA A 382 34.68 -25.94 35.43
CA ALA A 382 33.87 -25.19 34.47
C ALA A 382 34.85 -24.60 33.46
N GLY A 383 34.57 -24.84 32.19
CA GLY A 383 35.10 -24.11 31.03
C GLY A 383 33.94 -23.43 30.33
#